data_AF-A0A936E2L8-F1
#
_entry.id   AF-A0A936E2L8-F1
#
_cell.length_a   1.000
_cell.length_b   1.000
_cell.length_c   1.000
_cell.angle_alpha   90.00
_cell.angle_beta   90.00
_cell.angle_gamma   90.00
#
_symmetry.space_group_name_H-M   'P 1'
#
loop_
_entity.id
_entity.type
_entity.pdbx_description
1 polymer ?
#
loop_
_entity_poly.entity_id
_entity_poly.type
_entity_poly.pdbx_seq_one_letter_code
_entity_poly.pdbx_strand_id
1 'polypeptide(L)'
;MSLSEITVTVKEYSDADSGRWDDYVLKTREATFCHLSGWIRVVCNTWGHRPFCLYAERDGEITGVLPLFLVKGGIPGLFYGSMLVSSPNAVYGGVLGR
;
A
#
# COMPACT_ATOMS: atom_id res chain seq x y z
N MET A 1 -8.61 -18.42 32.28
CA MET A 1 -8.61 -17.28 31.32
C MET A 1 -7.63 -17.62 30.23
N SER A 2 -8.11 -18.03 29.05
CA SER A 2 -7.25 -18.27 27.90
C SER A 2 -6.88 -16.91 27.30
N LEU A 3 -5.59 -16.59 27.22
CA LEU A 3 -5.13 -15.46 26.41
C LEU A 3 -5.33 -15.89 24.95
N SER A 4 -6.36 -15.39 24.28
CA SER A 4 -6.47 -15.53 22.83
C SER A 4 -5.25 -14.84 22.20
N GLU A 5 -4.40 -15.59 21.50
CA GLU A 5 -3.29 -15.01 20.74
C GLU A 5 -3.83 -14.04 19.69
N ILE A 6 -3.53 -12.76 19.86
CA ILE A 6 -3.89 -11.72 18.90
C ILE A 6 -2.92 -11.81 17.73
N THR A 7 -3.37 -12.40 16.62
CA THR A 7 -2.57 -12.60 15.41
C THR A 7 -2.72 -11.40 14.47
N VAL A 8 -1.60 -10.87 13.98
CA VAL A 8 -1.60 -9.91 12.87
C VAL A 8 -1.47 -10.67 11.57
N THR A 9 -2.35 -10.39 10.61
CA THR A 9 -2.29 -10.95 9.25
C THR A 9 -1.93 -9.87 8.24
N VAL A 10 -1.20 -10.22 7.18
CA VAL A 10 -0.89 -9.32 6.08
C VAL A 10 -1.68 -9.75 4.86
N LYS A 11 -2.38 -8.82 4.23
CA LYS A 11 -3.25 -9.06 3.06
C LYS A 11 -2.89 -8.10 1.93
N GLU A 12 -3.11 -8.56 0.71
CA GLU A 12 -3.06 -7.69 -0.47
C GLU A 12 -4.27 -6.74 -0.47
N TYR A 13 -4.03 -5.48 -0.78
CA TYR A 13 -5.06 -4.48 -0.98
C TYR A 13 -5.89 -4.80 -2.22
N SER A 14 -7.21 -4.66 -2.10
CA SER A 14 -8.15 -4.58 -3.21
C SER A 14 -8.92 -3.25 -3.16
N ASP A 15 -9.55 -2.86 -4.27
CA ASP A 15 -10.36 -1.63 -4.28
C ASP A 15 -11.54 -1.66 -3.29
N ALA A 16 -12.01 -2.84 -2.88
CA ALA A 16 -13.01 -3.00 -1.83
C ALA A 16 -12.49 -2.57 -0.44
N ASP A 17 -11.17 -2.56 -0.24
CA ASP A 17 -10.54 -2.16 1.02
C ASP A 17 -10.28 -0.64 1.11
N SER A 18 -10.51 0.10 0.03
CA SER A 18 -10.19 1.53 -0.09
C SER A 18 -10.72 2.38 1.07
N GLY A 19 -11.95 2.16 1.51
CA GLY A 19 -12.54 2.89 2.65
C GLY A 19 -11.80 2.65 3.96
N ARG A 20 -11.58 1.37 4.32
CA ARG A 20 -10.88 0.98 5.56
C ARG A 20 -9.42 1.44 5.54
N TRP A 21 -8.79 1.38 4.37
CA TRP A 21 -7.44 1.86 4.14
C TRP A 21 -7.34 3.37 4.37
N ASP A 22 -8.21 4.15 3.72
CA ASP A 22 -8.21 5.61 3.83
C ASP A 22 -8.55 6.07 5.25
N ASP A 23 -9.47 5.39 5.94
CA ASP A 23 -9.78 5.64 7.34
C ASP A 23 -8.57 5.46 8.27
N TYR A 24 -7.76 4.41 8.05
CA TYR A 24 -6.52 4.20 8.81
C TYR A 24 -5.48 5.29 8.51
N VAL A 25 -5.29 5.61 7.22
CA VAL A 25 -4.33 6.62 6.75
C VAL A 25 -4.68 7.99 7.35
N LEU A 26 -5.95 8.41 7.27
CA LEU A 26 -6.42 9.70 7.80
C LEU A 26 -6.29 9.81 9.34
N LYS A 27 -6.31 8.69 10.06
CA LYS A 27 -6.11 8.64 11.52
C LYS A 27 -4.64 8.52 11.92
N THR A 28 -3.72 8.44 10.97
CA THR A 28 -2.29 8.24 11.22
C THR A 28 -1.53 9.55 11.05
N ARG A 29 -0.86 10.00 12.12
CA ARG A 29 -0.23 11.33 12.18
C ARG A 29 0.92 11.49 11.17
N GLU A 30 1.68 10.43 10.92
CA GLU A 30 2.78 10.45 9.96
C GLU A 30 2.32 10.24 8.50
N ALA A 31 1.02 10.01 8.27
CA ALA A 31 0.51 9.76 6.94
C ALA A 31 0.58 11.01 6.05
N THR A 32 0.76 10.75 4.75
CA THR A 32 0.72 11.76 3.69
C THR A 32 -0.38 11.42 2.69
N PHE A 33 -0.73 12.39 1.84
CA PHE A 33 -1.64 12.19 0.71
C PHE A 33 -1.26 10.98 -0.17
N CYS A 34 0.04 10.70 -0.32
CA CYS A 34 0.55 9.61 -1.15
C CYS A 34 0.31 8.21 -0.55
N HIS A 35 -0.23 8.13 0.66
CA HIS A 35 -0.67 6.87 1.26
C HIS A 35 -2.14 6.57 0.98
N LEU A 36 -2.95 7.53 0.51
CA LEU A 36 -4.38 7.32 0.25
C LEU A 36 -4.61 6.41 -0.96
N SER A 37 -5.71 5.65 -0.94
CA SER A 37 -6.15 4.78 -2.04
C SER A 37 -6.34 5.54 -3.35
N GLY A 38 -6.70 6.82 -3.27
CA GLY A 38 -6.77 7.73 -4.41
C GLY A 38 -5.42 7.87 -5.13
N TRP A 39 -4.31 7.88 -4.39
CA TRP A 39 -2.97 7.94 -4.96
C TRP A 39 -2.60 6.65 -5.69
N ILE A 40 -3.00 5.48 -5.16
CA ILE A 40 -2.82 4.18 -5.84
C ILE A 40 -3.43 4.24 -7.24
N ARG A 41 -4.67 4.75 -7.36
CA ARG A 41 -5.36 4.93 -8.65
C ARG A 41 -4.62 5.91 -9.57
N VAL A 42 -4.15 7.04 -9.05
CA VAL A 42 -3.35 8.00 -9.82
C VAL A 42 -2.09 7.33 -10.38
N VAL A 43 -1.39 6.55 -9.56
CA VAL A 43 -0.16 5.87 -9.97
C VAL A 43 -0.43 4.87 -11.09
N CYS A 44 -1.46 4.04 -10.93
CA CYS A 44 -1.84 3.04 -11.92
C CYS A 44 -2.31 3.69 -13.23
N ASN A 45 -3.15 4.73 -13.16
CA ASN A 45 -3.74 5.35 -14.35
C ASN A 45 -2.77 6.27 -15.11
N THR A 46 -1.81 6.87 -14.42
CA THR A 46 -0.86 7.82 -15.04
C THR A 46 0.37 7.13 -15.60
N TRP A 47 0.93 6.15 -14.87
CA TRP A 47 2.19 5.49 -15.26
C TRP A 47 2.03 4.01 -15.63
N GLY A 48 0.83 3.42 -15.48
CA GLY A 48 0.60 2.02 -15.81
C GLY A 48 1.32 1.03 -14.88
N HIS A 49 1.81 1.49 -13.72
CA HIS A 49 2.45 0.61 -12.74
C HIS A 49 1.40 -0.30 -12.08
N ARG A 50 1.74 -1.57 -11.88
CA ARG A 50 0.83 -2.53 -11.26
C ARG A 50 0.85 -2.34 -9.74
N PRO A 51 -0.30 -2.17 -9.07
CA PRO A 51 -0.33 -2.08 -7.62
C PRO A 51 -0.04 -3.46 -7.03
N PHE A 52 0.71 -3.47 -5.93
CA PHE A 52 1.01 -4.64 -5.09
C PHE A 52 0.91 -4.24 -3.61
N CYS A 53 0.02 -3.29 -3.31
CA CYS A 53 -0.12 -2.68 -2.00
C CYS A 53 -0.56 -3.72 -0.96
N LEU A 54 -0.06 -3.60 0.26
CA LEU A 54 -0.32 -4.53 1.36
C LEU A 54 -0.87 -3.78 2.57
N TYR A 55 -1.68 -4.45 3.38
CA TYR A 55 -2.07 -3.96 4.70
C TYR A 55 -1.95 -5.04 5.76
N ALA A 56 -1.69 -4.62 6.99
CA ALA A 56 -1.72 -5.46 8.18
C ALA A 56 -3.09 -5.31 8.86
N GLU A 57 -3.67 -6.43 9.28
CA GLU A 57 -4.97 -6.49 9.96
C GLU A 57 -4.84 -7.25 11.29
N ARG A 58 -5.45 -6.68 12.33
CA ARG A 58 -5.60 -7.26 13.66
C ARG A 58 -7.06 -7.12 14.09
N ASP A 59 -7.70 -8.21 14.47
CA ASP A 59 -9.10 -8.23 14.93
C ASP A 59 -10.09 -7.54 13.95
N GLY A 60 -9.84 -7.67 12.64
CA GLY A 60 -10.65 -7.03 11.60
C GLY A 60 -10.34 -5.56 11.34
N GLU A 61 -9.40 -4.96 12.08
CA GLU A 61 -9.00 -3.56 11.93
C GLU A 61 -7.63 -3.45 11.25
N ILE A 62 -7.49 -2.49 10.33
CA ILE A 62 -6.21 -2.22 9.69
C ILE A 62 -5.28 -1.54 10.72
N THR A 63 -4.09 -2.09 10.90
CA THR A 63 -3.06 -1.58 11.82
C THR A 63 -1.80 -1.11 11.10
N GLY A 64 -1.75 -1.27 9.79
CA GLY A 64 -0.63 -0.81 8.98
C GLY A 64 -0.94 -0.92 7.49
N VAL A 65 -0.34 -0.03 6.70
CA VAL A 65 -0.47 -0.01 5.26
C VAL A 65 0.91 0.16 4.62
N LEU A 66 1.09 -0.48 3.48
CA LEU A 66 2.27 -0.36 2.65
C LEU A 66 1.81 -0.13 1.21
N PRO A 67 1.76 1.14 0.75
CA PRO A 67 1.75 1.42 -0.67
C PRO A 67 2.94 0.71 -1.31
N LEU A 68 2.69 -0.04 -2.38
CA LEU A 68 3.71 -0.80 -3.08
C LEU A 68 3.28 -1.03 -4.52
N PHE A 69 4.20 -0.83 -5.46
CA PHE A 69 3.94 -0.89 -6.89
C PHE A 69 5.05 -1.66 -7.59
N LEU A 70 4.65 -2.58 -8.48
CA LEU A 70 5.57 -3.24 -9.39
C LEU A 70 5.83 -2.32 -10.59
N VAL A 71 7.02 -1.75 -10.62
CA VAL A 71 7.52 -0.91 -11.70
C VAL A 71 8.34 -1.79 -12.66
N LYS A 72 7.99 -1.76 -13.94
CA LYS A 72 8.73 -2.44 -15.01
C LYS A 72 9.58 -1.41 -15.77
N GLY A 73 10.84 -1.74 -16.07
CA GLY A 73 11.71 -0.91 -16.88
C GLY A 73 11.15 -0.69 -18.29
N GLY A 74 11.04 0.57 -18.71
CA GLY A 74 10.33 1.01 -19.91
C GLY A 74 11.19 1.17 -21.17
N ILE A 75 12.05 0.20 -21.51
CA ILE A 75 12.70 0.17 -22.82
C ILE A 75 12.30 -1.12 -23.55
N PRO A 76 11.59 -1.05 -24.70
CA PRO A 76 11.32 -2.21 -25.53
C PRO A 76 12.63 -2.89 -25.95
N GLY A 77 12.80 -4.16 -25.59
CA GLY A 77 14.01 -4.93 -25.89
C GLY A 77 15.12 -4.87 -24.82
N LEU A 78 14.91 -4.14 -23.73
CA LEU A 78 15.86 -4.10 -22.61
C LEU A 78 15.15 -4.54 -21.32
N PHE A 79 15.25 -5.83 -21.00
CA PHE A 79 14.70 -6.42 -19.77
C PHE A 79 15.54 -6.03 -18.54
N TYR A 80 15.69 -4.73 -18.25
CA TYR A 80 16.15 -4.34 -16.92
C TYR A 80 15.00 -4.59 -15.93
N GLY A 81 15.35 -5.28 -14.84
CA GLY A 81 14.44 -6.01 -13.97
C GLY A 81 13.25 -5.23 -13.40
N SER A 82 12.28 -5.99 -12.89
CA SER A 82 11.14 -5.41 -12.20
C SER A 82 11.54 -5.01 -10.78
N MET A 83 11.03 -3.88 -10.30
CA MET A 83 11.28 -3.39 -8.95
C MET A 83 9.95 -3.18 -8.21
N LEU A 84 9.95 -3.45 -6.91
CA LEU A 84 8.87 -3.04 -6.02
C LEU A 84 9.24 -1.70 -5.40
N VAL A 85 8.40 -0.70 -5.64
CA VAL A 85 8.61 0.69 -5.20
C VAL A 85 7.42 1.10 -4.36
N SER A 86 7.65 1.63 -3.15
CA SER A 86 6.59 1.88 -2.18
C SER A 86 5.61 2.96 -2.67
N SER A 87 6.11 4.13 -3.08
CA SER A 87 5.28 5.14 -3.73
C SER A 87 6.09 5.85 -4.81
N PRO A 88 6.06 5.36 -6.07
CA PRO A 88 6.82 5.96 -7.14
C PRO A 88 6.31 7.39 -7.38
N ASN A 89 7.25 8.32 -7.59
CA ASN A 89 6.98 9.74 -7.84
C ASN A 89 6.22 10.47 -6.71
N ALA A 90 6.28 9.96 -5.49
CA ALA A 90 5.73 10.61 -4.30
C ALA A 90 6.78 11.34 -3.47
N VAL A 91 6.35 12.41 -2.78
CA VAL A 91 7.12 13.05 -1.72
C VAL A 91 6.68 12.41 -0.40
N TYR A 92 7.39 11.35 0.00
CA TYR A 92 7.08 10.46 1.14
C TYR A 92 5.82 9.59 0.97
N GLY A 93 5.97 8.27 1.11
CA GLY A 93 4.92 7.28 0.85
C GLY A 93 5.37 5.85 1.16
N GLY A 94 5.99 5.66 2.34
CA GLY A 94 6.55 4.39 2.78
C GLY A 94 5.54 3.55 3.58
N VAL A 95 6.06 2.63 4.40
CA VAL A 95 5.22 1.87 5.34
C VAL A 95 4.65 2.78 6.43
N LEU A 96 3.40 2.56 6.79
CA LEU A 96 2.78 3.06 8.01
C LEU A 96 2.36 1.86 8.86
N GLY A 97 2.63 1.88 10.16
CA GLY A 97 2.25 0.79 11.05
C GLY A 97 2.36 1.19 12.51
N ARG A 98 1.64 0.48 13.37
CA ARG A 98 1.72 0.58 14.84
C ARG A 98 2.11 -0.75 15.45
#